data_AF-A0A6P0YJ41-F1
#
_entry.id   AF-A0A6P0YJ41-F1
#
_cell.length_a   1.000
_cell.length_b   1.000
_cell.length_c   1.000
_cell.angle_alpha   90.00
_cell.angle_beta   90.00
_cell.angle_gamma   90.00
#
_symmetry.space_group_name_H-M   'P 1'
#
loop_
_entity.id
_entity.type
_entity.pdbx_description
1 polymer ?
#
loop_
_entity_poly.entity_id
_entity_poly.type
_entity_poly.pdbx_seq_one_letter_code
_entity_poly.pdbx_strand_id
1 'polypeptide(L)'
;IRPDRKKQPNLVLLSSGENQGFFANAIVNLESNDIAKIMKSKLYSKVRWKVTFSAKSLPMGENIIKAWVYNSDKQEFVKLNDEVKVRVEES
;
A
#
# COMPACT_ATOMS: atom_id res chain seq x y z
N ILE A 1 -12.46 1.20 -5.60
CA ILE A 1 -12.07 0.22 -6.66
C ILE A 1 -12.23 -1.17 -6.07
N ARG A 2 -13.14 -1.99 -6.60
CA ARG A 2 -13.27 -3.41 -6.19
C ARG A 2 -12.34 -4.19 -7.12
N PRO A 3 -11.27 -4.85 -6.63
CA PRO A 3 -10.49 -5.75 -7.47
C PRO A 3 -11.35 -6.99 -7.69
N ASP A 4 -12.25 -6.88 -8.65
CA ASP A 4 -13.00 -7.98 -9.21
C ASP A 4 -12.03 -8.73 -10.12
N ARG A 5 -11.15 -9.58 -9.57
CA ARG A 5 -10.18 -10.36 -10.36
C ARG A 5 -9.48 -11.47 -9.58
N LYS A 6 -9.21 -12.58 -10.27
CA LYS A 6 -8.69 -13.88 -9.76
C LYS A 6 -7.31 -13.80 -9.10
N LYS A 7 -6.61 -12.67 -9.15
CA LYS A 7 -5.26 -12.48 -8.59
C LYS A 7 -5.23 -11.25 -7.70
N GLN A 8 -4.66 -11.44 -6.52
CA GLN A 8 -4.43 -10.35 -5.58
C GLN A 8 -3.13 -9.63 -5.92
N PRO A 9 -3.06 -8.31 -5.68
CA PRO A 9 -1.78 -7.63 -5.66
C PRO A 9 -0.86 -8.28 -4.65
N ASN A 10 0.40 -8.50 -5.03
CA ASN A 10 1.44 -9.06 -4.16
C ASN A 10 2.38 -7.98 -3.60
N LEU A 11 2.30 -6.75 -4.12
CA LEU A 11 3.20 -5.65 -3.83
C LEU A 11 2.41 -4.37 -3.59
N VAL A 12 2.79 -3.66 -2.53
CA VAL A 12 2.39 -2.28 -2.26
C VAL A 12 3.62 -1.40 -2.34
N LEU A 13 3.52 -0.27 -3.04
CA LEU A 13 4.54 0.77 -3.06
C LEU A 13 4.02 2.00 -2.33
N LEU A 14 4.90 2.67 -1.57
CA LEU A 14 4.62 3.94 -0.92
C LEU A 14 5.39 5.06 -1.61
N SER A 15 4.69 6.16 -1.91
CA SER A 15 5.28 7.40 -2.44
C SER A 15 4.93 8.58 -1.55
N SER A 16 5.73 9.64 -1.60
CA SER A 16 5.48 10.89 -0.87
C SER A 16 5.52 12.09 -1.81
N GLY A 17 4.62 13.05 -1.61
CA GLY A 17 4.57 14.30 -2.36
C GLY A 17 3.91 14.19 -3.74
N GLU A 18 4.20 15.17 -4.60
CA GLU A 18 3.64 15.29 -5.95
C GLU A 18 4.44 14.50 -6.99
N ASN A 19 5.76 14.42 -6.81
CA ASN A 19 6.61 13.57 -7.64
C ASN A 19 6.44 12.11 -7.20
N GLN A 20 6.21 11.20 -8.15
CA GLN A 20 5.98 9.76 -7.91
C GLN A 20 7.25 8.99 -7.47
N GLY A 21 8.08 9.59 -6.61
CA GLY A 21 9.20 8.90 -5.99
C GLY A 21 8.70 7.87 -4.98
N PHE A 22 8.91 6.58 -5.28
CA PHE A 22 8.65 5.51 -4.33
C PHE A 22 9.79 5.43 -3.32
N PHE A 23 9.46 5.47 -2.02
CA PHE A 23 10.45 5.44 -0.94
C PHE A 23 10.40 4.15 -0.11
N ALA A 24 9.33 3.37 -0.21
CA ALA A 24 9.18 2.10 0.50
C ALA A 24 8.26 1.11 -0.24
N ASN A 25 8.37 -0.16 0.11
CA ASN A 25 7.54 -1.23 -0.44
C ASN A 25 7.14 -2.25 0.64
N ALA A 26 6.05 -2.98 0.39
CA ALA A 26 5.57 -4.05 1.25
C ALA A 26 5.09 -5.24 0.41
N ILE A 27 5.35 -6.45 0.87
CA ILE A 27 4.74 -7.66 0.31
C ILE A 27 3.39 -7.90 0.97
N VAL A 28 2.39 -8.20 0.15
CA VAL A 28 1.03 -8.55 0.59
C VAL A 28 1.00 -10.04 0.91
N ASN A 29 1.16 -10.38 2.20
CA ASN A 29 1.21 -11.78 2.64
C ASN A 29 0.86 -11.96 4.13
N LEU A 30 0.34 -10.94 4.81
CA LEU A 30 -0.03 -11.05 6.22
C LEU A 30 -1.45 -11.62 6.37
N GLU A 31 -1.61 -12.48 7.37
CA GLU A 31 -2.87 -13.15 7.71
C GLU A 31 -4.04 -12.19 7.90
N SER A 32 -5.19 -12.55 7.31
CA SER A 32 -6.39 -11.71 7.23
C SER A 32 -7.66 -12.56 7.22
N ASN A 33 -7.81 -13.42 8.23
CA ASN A 33 -8.94 -14.35 8.37
C ASN A 33 -10.30 -13.65 8.44
N ASP A 34 -10.35 -12.46 9.05
CA ASP A 34 -11.54 -11.63 9.10
C ASP A 34 -11.98 -11.17 7.70
N ILE A 35 -11.03 -10.74 6.86
CA ILE A 35 -11.30 -10.34 5.48
C ILE A 35 -11.71 -11.55 4.64
N ALA A 36 -11.05 -12.70 4.80
CA ALA A 36 -11.43 -13.95 4.13
C ALA A 36 -12.87 -14.36 4.45
N LYS A 37 -13.31 -14.18 5.70
CA LYS A 37 -14.68 -14.46 6.15
C LYS A 37 -15.69 -13.50 5.51
N ILE A 38 -15.41 -12.20 5.50
CA ILE A 38 -16.28 -11.17 4.90
C ILE A 38 -16.40 -11.41 3.38
N MET A 39 -15.29 -11.70 2.72
CA MET A 39 -15.22 -11.94 1.28
C MET A 39 -15.65 -13.35 0.87
N LYS A 40 -15.94 -14.23 1.84
CA LYS A 40 -16.30 -15.65 1.64
C LYS A 40 -15.32 -16.39 0.72
N SER A 41 -14.02 -16.09 0.81
CA SER A 41 -13.01 -16.66 -0.08
C SER A 41 -11.65 -16.73 0.60
N LYS A 42 -11.04 -17.93 0.55
CA LYS A 42 -9.68 -18.17 1.06
C LYS A 42 -8.62 -17.40 0.28
N LEU A 43 -8.93 -16.93 -0.93
CA LEU A 43 -8.02 -16.04 -1.65
C LEU A 43 -7.63 -14.86 -0.75
N TYR A 44 -8.58 -14.31 0.03
CA TYR A 44 -8.37 -13.16 0.92
C TYR A 44 -7.82 -13.51 2.31
N SER A 45 -7.23 -14.68 2.50
CA SER A 45 -6.64 -15.06 3.80
C SER A 45 -5.31 -14.38 4.09
N LYS A 46 -4.64 -13.82 3.07
CA LYS A 46 -3.33 -13.16 3.22
C LYS A 46 -3.21 -11.85 2.45
N VAL A 47 -4.11 -10.90 2.73
CA VAL A 47 -4.17 -9.61 2.00
C VAL A 47 -3.70 -8.41 2.80
N ARG A 48 -3.28 -8.62 4.05
CA ARG A 48 -2.68 -7.54 4.83
C ARG A 48 -1.21 -7.37 4.46
N TRP A 49 -0.70 -6.18 4.71
CA TRP A 49 0.69 -5.81 4.51
C TRP A 49 1.11 -4.86 5.62
N LYS A 50 2.42 -4.83 5.88
CA LYS A 50 3.05 -3.92 6.82
C LYS A 50 4.40 -3.53 6.25
N VAL A 51 4.78 -2.28 6.46
CA VAL A 51 6.09 -1.77 6.12
C VAL A 51 6.64 -0.94 7.27
N THR A 52 7.94 -1.07 7.48
CA THR A 52 8.71 -0.20 8.36
C THR A 52 9.70 0.54 7.48
N PHE A 53 9.77 1.86 7.61
CA PHE A 53 10.69 2.71 6.88
C PHE A 53 11.30 3.74 7.82
N SER A 54 12.43 4.33 7.43
CA SER A 54 13.06 5.39 8.22
C SER A 54 12.33 6.71 7.98
N ALA A 55 12.12 7.52 9.03
CA ALA A 55 11.64 8.89 8.86
C ALA A 55 12.55 9.72 7.96
N LYS A 56 13.85 9.37 7.88
CA LYS A 56 14.83 9.99 6.97
C LYS A 56 14.53 9.76 5.48
N SER A 57 13.66 8.81 5.15
CA SER A 57 13.19 8.57 3.78
C SER A 57 12.15 9.61 3.33
N LEU A 58 11.68 10.46 4.24
CA LEU A 58 10.74 11.54 3.96
C LEU A 58 11.46 12.90 4.09
N PRO A 59 11.12 13.87 3.23
CA PRO A 59 11.51 15.26 3.41
C PRO A 59 11.06 15.84 4.76
N MET A 60 11.78 16.84 5.26
CA MET A 60 11.35 17.64 6.41
C MET A 60 10.03 18.35 6.12
N GLY A 61 9.20 18.52 7.16
CA GLY A 61 7.90 19.16 7.05
C GLY A 61 6.77 18.19 6.70
N GLU A 62 5.72 18.72 6.07
CA GLU A 62 4.50 17.96 5.77
C GLU A 62 4.67 17.04 4.56
N ASN A 63 4.22 15.81 4.73
CA ASN A 63 4.26 14.77 3.72
C ASN A 63 2.90 14.09 3.61
N ILE A 64 2.48 13.83 2.37
CA ILE A 64 1.33 13.00 2.05
C ILE A 64 1.84 11.68 1.51
N ILE A 65 1.66 10.61 2.30
CA ILE A 65 1.99 9.25 1.91
C ILE A 65 0.81 8.66 1.14
N LYS A 66 1.10 8.18 -0.07
CA LYS A 66 0.15 7.53 -0.98
C LYS A 66 0.58 6.07 -1.15
N ALA A 67 -0.39 5.15 -1.14
CA ALA A 67 -0.14 3.73 -1.37
C ALA A 67 -0.62 3.31 -2.76
N TRP A 68 0.14 2.42 -3.40
CA TRP A 68 -0.10 1.96 -4.77
C TRP A 68 0.01 0.44 -4.83
N VAL A 69 -0.88 -0.21 -5.58
CA VAL A 69 -0.84 -1.66 -5.83
C VAL A 69 -0.66 -1.94 -7.31
N TYR A 70 0.12 -2.96 -7.64
CA TYR A 70 0.28 -3.38 -9.03
C TYR A 70 -0.93 -4.20 -9.49
N ASN A 71 -1.58 -3.75 -10.56
CA ASN A 71 -2.62 -4.47 -11.26
C ASN A 71 -2.03 -5.17 -12.49
N SER A 72 -1.78 -6.47 -12.38
CA SER A 72 -1.15 -7.25 -13.46
C SER A 72 -2.01 -7.39 -14.71
N ASP A 73 -3.34 -7.32 -14.60
CA ASP A 73 -4.24 -7.46 -15.75
C ASP A 73 -4.21 -6.22 -16.65
N LYS A 74 -3.90 -5.05 -16.08
CA LYS A 74 -3.77 -3.78 -16.80
C LYS A 74 -2.34 -3.28 -16.91
N GLN A 75 -1.39 -3.98 -16.29
CA GLN A 75 0.02 -3.60 -16.21
C GLN A 75 0.22 -2.18 -15.64
N GLU A 76 -0.58 -1.78 -14.66
CA GLU A 76 -0.56 -0.42 -14.11
C GLU A 76 -0.46 -0.42 -12.58
N PHE A 77 0.07 0.67 -12.01
CA PHE A 77 -0.04 0.94 -10.58
C PHE A 77 -1.33 1.69 -10.29
N VAL A 78 -2.16 1.12 -9.42
CA VAL A 78 -3.43 1.70 -9.00
C VAL A 78 -3.24 2.32 -7.62
N LYS A 79 -3.53 3.61 -7.49
CA LYS A 79 -3.52 4.31 -6.20
C LYS A 79 -4.65 3.78 -5.32
N LEU A 80 -4.36 3.51 -4.05
CA LEU A 80 -5.37 3.23 -3.04
C LEU A 80 -6.06 4.53 -2.60
N ASN A 81 -7.31 4.43 -2.18
CA ASN A 81 -8.15 5.60 -1.93
C ASN A 81 -7.68 6.47 -0.75
N ASP A 82 -6.96 5.87 0.20
CA ASP A 82 -6.57 6.54 1.43
C ASP A 82 -5.18 7.18 1.30
N GLU A 83 -5.03 8.32 1.98
CA GLU A 83 -3.77 9.03 2.12
C GLU A 83 -3.45 9.22 3.60
N VAL A 84 -2.16 9.15 3.94
CA VAL A 84 -1.70 9.40 5.30
C VAL A 84 -0.88 10.68 5.31
N LYS A 85 -1.31 11.65 6.11
CA LYS A 85 -0.55 12.89 6.34
C LYS A 85 0.36 12.70 7.54
N VAL A 86 1.64 13.00 7.36
CA VAL A 86 2.65 12.97 8.43
C VAL A 86 3.49 14.24 8.37
N ARG A 87 4.02 14.68 9.52
CA ARG A 87 5.00 15.76 9.60
C ARG A 87 6.30 15.23 10.17
N VAL A 88 7.41 15.52 9.50
CA VAL A 88 8.76 15.22 9.99
C VAL A 88 9.35 16.51 10.55
N GLU A 89 9.76 16.47 11.82
CA GLU A 89 10.34 17.60 12.54
C GLU A 89 11.76 17.26 12.98
N GLU A 90 12.56 18.28 13.27
CA GLU A 90 13.88 18.07 13.86
C GLU A 90 13.71 17.45 15.24
N SER A 91 14.64 16.56 15.60
CA SER A 91 14.63 15.88 16.90
C SER A 91 15.09 16.79 18.03
#